data_AF-A0A1S0TGZ4-F1
#
_entry.id   AF-A0A1S0TGZ4-F1
#
_cell.length_a   1.000
_cell.length_b   1.000
_cell.length_c   1.000
_cell.angle_alpha   90.00
_cell.angle_beta   90.00
_cell.angle_gamma   90.00
#
_symmetry.space_group_name_H-M   'P 1'
#
loop_
_entity.id
_entity.type
_entity.pdbx_description
1 polymer ?
#
loop_
_entity_poly.entity_id
_entity_poly.type
_entity_poly.pdbx_seq_one_letter_code
_entity_poly.pdbx_strand_id
1 'polypeptide(L)'
;FSVIKEQKLNLPKHFDARLRWPLCWSVHVVANQGGCGSCWAISAASVMSDRLCIATNYSNQKQISAEDLISCCTECGGCQGSHWALSAFIYWRNHGVVTGGDYGSFEGCKPYTTAPNCGSPCSFEYYRRKISPACQKTCQPLYGLSYEEDLISSQKAYWIRAQKGNSEIMPSVQQTVEEVTGNGVF
;
A
#
# COMPACT_ATOMS: atom_id res chain seq x y z
N PHE A 1 -1.34 -11.04 35.22
CA PHE A 1 -2.02 -9.93 34.53
C PHE A 1 -1.12 -8.72 34.60
N SER A 2 -0.29 -8.53 33.58
CA SER A 2 0.62 -7.38 33.50
C SER A 2 -0.19 -6.21 32.98
N VAL A 3 -0.45 -5.23 33.84
CA VAL A 3 -1.04 -3.94 33.46
C VAL A 3 -0.02 -3.27 32.53
N ILE A 4 -0.34 -3.16 31.24
CA ILE A 4 0.45 -2.36 30.30
C ILE A 4 0.40 -0.94 30.83
N LYS A 5 1.54 -0.43 31.30
CA LYS A 5 1.72 0.97 31.67
C LYS A 5 1.32 1.80 30.44
N GLU A 6 0.33 2.67 30.56
CA GLU A 6 0.10 3.72 29.57
C GLU A 6 1.41 4.50 29.42
N GLN A 7 2.16 4.24 28.35
CA GLN A 7 3.28 5.07 27.97
C GLN A 7 2.68 6.42 27.57
N LYS A 8 3.03 7.47 28.31
CA LYS A 8 2.80 8.85 27.87
C LYS A 8 3.64 9.10 26.63
N LEU A 9 3.03 8.87 25.47
CA LEU A 9 3.58 9.22 24.17
C LEU A 9 3.52 10.74 23.99
N ASN A 10 4.69 11.38 23.82
CA ASN A 10 4.78 12.80 23.54
C ASN A 10 4.57 13.04 22.03
N LEU A 11 3.31 13.14 21.61
CA LEU A 11 2.95 13.35 20.22
C LEU A 11 3.01 14.83 19.81
N PRO A 12 3.44 15.15 18.57
CA PRO A 12 3.33 16.50 18.07
C PRO A 12 1.87 16.86 17.82
N LYS A 13 1.50 18.14 18.06
CA LYS A 13 0.14 18.65 17.81
C LYS A 13 -0.27 18.59 16.34
N HIS A 14 0.70 18.66 15.43
CA HIS A 14 0.51 18.53 14.00
C HIS A 14 1.58 17.61 13.43
N PHE A 15 1.18 16.74 12.50
CA PHE A 15 2.09 15.83 11.83
C PHE A 15 1.74 15.77 10.34
N ASP A 16 2.75 15.90 9.50
CA ASP A 16 2.63 15.72 8.06
C ASP A 16 3.78 14.81 7.59
N ALA A 17 3.42 13.63 7.07
CA ALA A 17 4.39 12.65 6.59
C ALA A 17 5.27 13.23 5.47
N ARG A 18 4.73 14.12 4.65
CA ARG A 18 5.44 14.79 3.55
C ARG A 18 6.54 15.72 4.03
N LEU A 19 6.33 16.34 5.20
CA LEU A 19 7.35 17.17 5.85
C LEU A 19 8.38 16.34 6.61
N ARG A 20 7.97 15.20 7.16
CA ARG A 20 8.85 14.31 7.93
C ARG A 20 9.79 13.49 7.03
N TRP A 21 9.29 13.02 5.90
CA TRP A 21 10.04 12.22 4.92
C TRP A 21 9.99 12.86 3.53
N PRO A 22 10.56 14.06 3.37
CA PRO A 22 10.42 14.85 2.14
C PRO A 22 11.11 14.17 0.95
N LEU A 23 12.12 13.35 1.19
CA LEU A 23 12.88 12.64 0.16
C LEU A 23 12.24 11.34 -0.32
N CYS A 24 11.17 10.88 0.32
CA CYS A 24 10.38 9.76 -0.20
C CYS A 24 9.37 10.29 -1.20
N TRP A 25 9.62 10.16 -2.50
CA TRP A 25 8.73 10.76 -3.50
C TRP A 25 7.29 10.22 -3.41
N SER A 26 7.14 8.94 -3.04
CA SER A 26 5.84 8.25 -2.99
C SER A 26 4.85 8.89 -2.01
N VAL A 27 5.31 9.50 -0.91
CA VAL A 27 4.41 10.12 0.09
C VAL A 27 3.70 11.36 -0.44
N HIS A 28 4.15 11.89 -1.58
CA HIS A 28 3.57 13.05 -2.26
C HIS A 28 2.66 12.66 -3.43
N VAL A 29 2.52 11.37 -3.73
CA VAL A 29 1.80 10.87 -4.89
C VAL A 29 0.32 10.70 -4.57
N VAL A 30 -0.52 11.13 -5.51
CA VAL A 30 -1.96 10.88 -5.49
C VAL A 30 -2.30 9.97 -6.67
N ALA A 31 -2.51 8.69 -6.38
CA ALA A 31 -2.85 7.69 -7.39
C ALA A 31 -4.34 7.77 -7.82
N ASN A 32 -4.63 7.32 -9.05
CA ASN A 32 -5.98 7.28 -9.59
C ASN A 32 -6.40 5.84 -9.95
N GLN A 33 -7.42 5.31 -9.24
CA GLN A 33 -7.95 3.95 -9.45
C GLN A 33 -8.84 3.82 -10.71
N GLY A 34 -9.19 4.94 -11.36
CA GLY A 34 -10.11 4.98 -12.49
C GLY A 34 -11.44 4.27 -12.23
N GLY A 35 -11.97 3.61 -13.27
CA GLY A 35 -13.24 2.87 -13.21
C GLY A 35 -13.17 1.51 -12.52
N CYS A 36 -12.08 1.19 -11.81
CA CYS A 36 -11.92 -0.06 -11.06
C CYS A 36 -12.10 0.23 -9.56
N GLY A 37 -12.95 -0.52 -8.87
CA GLY A 37 -13.16 -0.45 -7.41
C GLY A 37 -11.99 -0.99 -6.59
N SER A 38 -10.77 -0.58 -6.93
CA SER A 38 -9.49 -1.07 -6.38
C SER A 38 -8.86 -0.12 -5.35
N CYS A 39 -9.66 0.74 -4.71
CA CYS A 39 -9.19 1.64 -3.65
C CYS A 39 -8.37 0.92 -2.57
N TRP A 40 -8.75 -0.32 -2.23
CA TRP A 40 -8.06 -1.16 -1.26
C TRP A 40 -6.62 -1.50 -1.71
N ALA A 41 -6.42 -1.78 -3.00
CA ALA A 41 -5.12 -2.15 -3.56
C ALA A 41 -4.25 -0.92 -3.81
N ILE A 42 -4.84 0.15 -4.34
CA ILE A 42 -4.16 1.43 -4.55
C ILE A 42 -3.66 1.98 -3.21
N SER A 43 -4.53 2.05 -2.19
CA SER A 43 -4.13 2.54 -0.86
C SER A 43 -3.07 1.66 -0.21
N ALA A 44 -3.19 0.33 -0.35
CA ALA A 44 -2.19 -0.60 0.18
C ALA A 44 -0.83 -0.40 -0.51
N ALA A 45 -0.79 -0.39 -1.85
CA ALA A 45 0.41 -0.18 -2.64
C ALA A 45 1.08 1.17 -2.34
N SER A 46 0.32 2.24 -2.16
CA SER A 46 0.85 3.55 -1.73
C SER A 46 1.54 3.45 -0.37
N VAL A 47 0.87 2.87 0.64
CA VAL A 47 1.46 2.70 1.98
C VAL A 47 2.69 1.79 1.94
N MET A 48 2.69 0.74 1.12
CA MET A 48 3.82 -0.17 0.96
C MET A 48 5.03 0.56 0.34
N SER A 49 4.80 1.37 -0.69
CA SER A 49 5.84 2.17 -1.35
C SER A 49 6.44 3.20 -0.40
N ASP A 50 5.59 3.91 0.36
CA ASP A 50 6.02 4.86 1.39
C ASP A 50 6.88 4.19 2.45
N ARG A 51 6.40 3.07 2.98
CA ARG A 51 7.11 2.32 4.02
C ARG A 51 8.42 1.73 3.51
N LEU A 52 8.47 1.30 2.26
CA LEU A 52 9.70 0.81 1.65
C LEU A 52 10.77 1.91 1.64
N CYS A 53 10.42 3.12 1.19
CA CYS A 53 11.33 4.25 1.21
C CYS A 53 11.74 4.65 2.64
N ILE A 54 10.77 4.78 3.54
CA ILE A 54 11.02 5.19 4.92
C ILE A 54 11.92 4.18 5.67
N ALA A 55 11.61 2.89 5.56
CA ALA A 55 12.32 1.82 6.27
C ALA A 55 13.75 1.63 5.74
N THR A 56 13.96 1.84 4.44
CA THR A 56 15.28 1.73 3.83
C THR A 56 16.09 3.02 3.90
N ASN A 57 15.64 4.01 4.68
CA ASN A 57 16.26 5.32 4.77
C ASN A 57 16.55 5.92 3.37
N TYR A 58 15.49 5.98 2.55
CA TYR A 58 15.46 6.53 1.20
C TYR A 58 16.19 5.73 0.12
N SER A 59 16.85 4.61 0.46
CA SER A 59 17.66 3.85 -0.51
C SER A 59 16.82 3.02 -1.49
N ASN A 60 15.57 2.68 -1.14
CA ASN A 60 14.65 2.00 -2.03
C ASN A 60 13.35 2.79 -2.19
N GLN A 61 13.19 3.44 -3.34
CA GLN A 61 12.01 4.25 -3.66
C GLN A 61 11.18 3.63 -4.80
N LYS A 62 11.20 2.31 -4.93
CA LYS A 62 10.37 1.60 -5.91
C LYS A 62 8.88 1.73 -5.56
N GLN A 63 8.04 1.93 -6.56
CA GLN A 63 6.58 1.89 -6.39
C GLN A 63 6.07 0.45 -6.46
N ILE A 64 5.28 0.04 -5.47
CA ILE A 64 4.63 -1.27 -5.42
C ILE A 64 3.43 -1.31 -6.36
N SER A 65 3.28 -2.41 -7.11
CA SER A 65 2.22 -2.57 -8.10
C SER A 65 0.85 -2.81 -7.46
N ALA A 66 -0.05 -1.84 -7.60
CA ALA A 66 -1.47 -2.08 -7.32
C ALA A 66 -2.09 -3.09 -8.30
N GLU A 67 -1.61 -3.13 -9.55
CA GLU A 67 -2.08 -4.07 -10.57
C GLU A 67 -1.81 -5.53 -10.17
N ASP A 68 -0.64 -5.79 -9.58
CA ASP A 68 -0.28 -7.12 -9.12
C ASP A 68 -1.15 -7.55 -7.93
N LEU A 69 -1.41 -6.66 -6.98
CA LEU A 69 -2.36 -6.93 -5.90
C LEU A 69 -3.77 -7.26 -6.42
N ILE A 70 -4.29 -6.47 -7.36
CA ILE A 70 -5.65 -6.64 -7.91
C ILE A 70 -5.77 -7.95 -8.69
N SER A 71 -4.75 -8.31 -9.46
CA SER A 71 -4.80 -9.46 -10.36
C SER A 71 -4.41 -10.77 -9.67
N CYS A 72 -3.45 -10.75 -8.74
CA CYS A 72 -2.81 -11.95 -8.19
C CYS A 72 -3.15 -12.27 -6.72
N CYS A 73 -3.73 -11.34 -5.95
CA CYS A 73 -4.28 -11.68 -4.63
C CYS A 73 -5.77 -12.04 -4.72
N THR A 74 -6.05 -13.30 -5.03
CA THR A 74 -7.42 -13.82 -5.21
C THR A 74 -8.30 -13.70 -3.97
N GLU A 75 -7.69 -13.73 -2.78
CA GLU A 75 -8.36 -13.61 -1.48
C GLU A 75 -8.48 -12.17 -0.97
N CYS A 76 -7.79 -11.22 -1.60
CA CYS A 76 -7.81 -9.82 -1.16
C CYS A 76 -9.02 -9.07 -1.69
N GLY A 77 -9.41 -9.31 -2.95
CA GLY A 77 -10.45 -8.57 -3.63
C GLY A 77 -10.14 -8.36 -5.11
N GLY A 78 -10.76 -7.34 -5.70
CA GLY A 78 -10.55 -7.00 -7.10
C GLY A 78 -11.15 -5.65 -7.46
N CYS A 79 -11.51 -5.45 -8.73
CA CYS A 79 -12.22 -4.24 -9.16
C CYS A 79 -13.64 -4.13 -8.60
N GLN A 80 -14.18 -5.19 -7.99
CA GLN A 80 -15.47 -5.18 -7.31
C GLN A 80 -15.37 -4.73 -5.84
N GLY A 81 -14.15 -4.42 -5.37
CA GLY A 81 -13.86 -4.08 -3.98
C GLY A 81 -13.11 -5.18 -3.24
N SER A 82 -12.89 -4.94 -1.95
CA SER A 82 -12.29 -5.87 -1.00
C SER A 82 -13.17 -5.92 0.26
N HIS A 83 -13.24 -7.09 0.88
CA HIS A 83 -13.90 -7.25 2.18
C HIS A 83 -12.98 -6.88 3.34
N TRP A 84 -11.66 -6.86 3.14
CA TRP A 84 -10.70 -6.83 4.25
C TRP A 84 -9.37 -6.20 3.84
N ALA A 85 -9.13 -4.93 4.21
CA ALA A 85 -7.93 -4.20 3.80
C ALA A 85 -6.60 -4.85 4.25
N LEU A 86 -6.57 -5.54 5.41
CA LEU A 86 -5.36 -6.20 5.90
C LEU A 86 -4.88 -7.35 4.99
N SER A 87 -5.77 -7.95 4.18
CA SER A 87 -5.42 -9.05 3.28
C SER A 87 -4.26 -8.69 2.33
N ALA A 88 -4.26 -7.47 1.78
CA ALA A 88 -3.20 -6.99 0.90
C ALA A 88 -1.83 -6.97 1.58
N PHE A 89 -1.78 -6.55 2.85
CA PHE A 89 -0.53 -6.53 3.62
C PHE A 89 -0.09 -7.94 4.03
N ILE A 90 -1.02 -8.83 4.33
CA ILE A 90 -0.70 -10.26 4.59
C ILE A 90 -0.17 -10.92 3.31
N TYR A 91 -0.77 -10.64 2.16
CA TYR A 91 -0.29 -11.10 0.87
C TYR A 91 1.12 -10.60 0.59
N TRP A 92 1.35 -9.30 0.78
CA TRP A 92 2.68 -8.68 0.63
C TRP A 92 3.74 -9.32 1.52
N ARG A 93 3.40 -9.66 2.77
CA ARG A 93 4.29 -10.40 3.68
C ARG A 93 4.59 -11.82 3.18
N ASN A 94 3.55 -12.55 2.78
CA ASN A 94 3.65 -13.99 2.51
C ASN A 94 4.21 -14.32 1.11
N HIS A 95 3.87 -13.51 0.11
CA HIS A 95 4.13 -13.78 -1.30
C HIS A 95 5.01 -12.70 -1.96
N GLY A 96 5.07 -11.51 -1.38
CA GLY A 96 5.65 -10.33 -2.03
C GLY A 96 4.69 -9.72 -3.06
N VAL A 97 5.06 -8.54 -3.55
CA VAL A 97 4.38 -7.82 -4.64
C VAL A 97 5.46 -7.19 -5.51
N VAL A 98 5.32 -7.28 -6.82
CA VAL A 98 6.27 -6.66 -7.75
C VAL A 98 6.09 -5.14 -7.84
N THR A 99 7.03 -4.46 -8.48
CA THR A 99 6.92 -3.03 -8.74
C THR A 99 5.93 -2.70 -9.85
N GLY A 100 5.38 -1.49 -9.86
CA GLY A 100 4.47 -1.06 -10.89
C GLY A 100 3.98 0.36 -10.70
N GLY A 101 4.18 1.20 -11.71
CA GLY A 101 3.77 2.60 -11.71
C GLY A 101 2.33 2.83 -12.18
N ASP A 102 2.01 4.09 -12.40
CA ASP A 102 0.70 4.54 -12.86
C ASP A 102 0.41 4.11 -14.31
N TYR A 103 -0.85 4.29 -14.71
CA TYR A 103 -1.28 4.00 -16.08
C TYR A 103 -0.45 4.79 -17.11
N GLY A 104 0.17 4.07 -18.04
CA GLY A 104 0.96 4.65 -19.11
C GLY A 104 2.35 5.16 -18.70
N SER A 105 2.79 4.95 -17.46
CA SER A 105 4.16 5.33 -17.04
C SER A 105 5.23 4.37 -17.56
N PHE A 106 4.84 3.11 -17.83
CA PHE A 106 5.76 2.01 -18.14
C PHE A 106 6.84 1.81 -17.06
N GLU A 107 6.56 2.21 -15.81
CA GLU A 107 7.49 2.05 -14.70
C GLU A 107 7.24 0.73 -13.94
N GLY A 108 8.33 0.04 -13.59
CA GLY A 108 8.28 -1.19 -12.81
C GLY A 108 7.87 -2.43 -13.62
N CYS A 109 7.64 -3.53 -12.91
CA CYS A 109 7.28 -4.82 -13.51
C CYS A 109 5.86 -4.81 -14.09
N LYS A 110 4.86 -4.36 -13.32
CA LYS A 110 3.43 -4.38 -13.68
C LYS A 110 2.78 -3.01 -13.46
N PRO A 111 2.91 -2.07 -14.40
CA PRO A 111 2.20 -0.80 -14.35
C PRO A 111 0.68 -0.98 -14.32
N TYR A 112 -0.01 0.01 -13.80
CA TYR A 112 -1.48 0.00 -13.69
C TYR A 112 -2.15 -0.03 -15.06
N THR A 113 -3.14 -0.90 -15.25
CA THR A 113 -3.79 -1.08 -16.56
C THR A 113 -5.07 -0.27 -16.74
N THR A 114 -5.61 0.27 -15.65
CA THR A 114 -6.85 1.06 -15.71
C THR A 114 -6.55 2.55 -15.93
N ALA A 115 -7.03 3.05 -17.06
CA ALA A 115 -6.89 4.46 -17.42
C ALA A 115 -7.52 5.42 -16.37
N PRO A 116 -6.91 6.59 -16.13
CA PRO A 116 -7.38 7.58 -15.15
C PRO A 116 -8.55 8.43 -15.68
N ASN A 117 -9.23 7.99 -16.75
CA ASN A 117 -10.26 8.74 -17.48
C ASN A 117 -11.51 9.05 -16.65
N CYS A 118 -11.61 8.53 -15.43
CA CYS A 118 -12.58 8.99 -14.46
C CYS A 118 -11.95 9.08 -13.07
N GLY A 119 -12.47 10.01 -12.26
CA GLY A 119 -12.14 10.17 -10.85
C GLY A 119 -13.36 9.87 -9.98
N SER A 120 -13.45 10.49 -8.80
CA SER A 120 -14.63 10.39 -7.95
C SER A 120 -15.43 11.71 -8.01
N PRO A 121 -16.67 11.73 -8.53
CA PRO A 121 -17.47 10.60 -8.99
C PRO A 121 -17.16 10.15 -10.43
N CYS A 122 -17.11 8.84 -10.63
CA CYS A 122 -16.97 8.22 -11.95
C CYS A 122 -18.38 7.97 -12.52
N SER A 123 -18.59 8.16 -13.83
CA SER A 123 -19.90 7.83 -14.41
C SER A 123 -20.18 6.34 -14.24
N PHE A 124 -21.46 6.00 -14.09
CA PHE A 124 -21.87 4.61 -13.90
C PHE A 124 -21.51 3.69 -15.07
N GLU A 125 -21.36 4.25 -16.27
CA GLU A 125 -20.90 3.53 -17.47
C GLU A 125 -19.45 3.05 -17.31
N TYR A 126 -18.58 3.89 -16.72
CA TYR A 126 -17.18 3.55 -16.45
C TYR A 126 -16.98 2.65 -15.24
N TYR A 127 -17.89 2.71 -14.25
CA TYR A 127 -17.82 1.90 -13.03
C TYR A 127 -18.44 0.50 -13.19
N ARG A 128 -19.35 0.33 -14.15
CA ARG A 128 -20.01 -0.96 -14.37
C ARG A 128 -19.02 -1.99 -14.90
N ARG A 129 -18.64 -2.91 -14.02
CA ARG A 129 -18.18 -4.27 -14.38
C ARG A 129 -16.80 -4.32 -15.05
N LYS A 130 -15.82 -3.56 -14.57
CA LYS A 130 -14.44 -3.99 -14.84
C LYS A 130 -14.22 -5.34 -14.14
N ILE A 131 -14.09 -6.38 -14.96
CA ILE A 131 -13.58 -7.69 -14.54
C ILE A 131 -12.14 -7.45 -14.08
N SER A 132 -11.79 -8.02 -12.93
CA SER A 132 -10.41 -7.93 -12.45
C SER A 132 -9.49 -8.57 -13.47
N PRO A 133 -8.36 -7.94 -13.84
CA PRO A 133 -7.39 -8.53 -14.74
C PRO A 133 -6.95 -9.91 -14.25
N ALA A 134 -6.75 -10.85 -15.17
CA ALA A 134 -6.22 -12.16 -14.80
C ALA A 134 -4.81 -12.03 -14.24
N CYS A 135 -4.46 -12.82 -13.22
CA CYS A 135 -3.10 -12.86 -12.71
C CYS A 135 -2.13 -13.34 -13.80
N GLN A 136 -1.25 -12.45 -14.25
CA GLN A 136 -0.08 -12.80 -15.04
C GLN A 136 1.17 -12.55 -14.21
N LYS A 137 1.92 -13.61 -13.92
CA LYS A 137 3.20 -13.55 -13.18
C LYS A 137 4.35 -13.28 -14.15
N THR A 138 4.22 -12.19 -14.90
CA THR A 138 5.17 -11.77 -15.92
C THR A 138 5.23 -10.25 -15.90
N CYS A 139 6.43 -9.69 -15.97
CA CYS A 139 6.62 -8.25 -16.13
C CYS A 139 6.30 -7.80 -17.55
N GLN A 140 6.07 -6.49 -17.72
CA GLN A 140 5.92 -5.87 -19.02
C GLN A 140 7.18 -6.09 -19.89
N PRO A 141 7.02 -6.08 -21.24
CA PRO A 141 8.16 -6.15 -22.14
C PRO A 141 9.18 -5.03 -21.84
N LEU A 142 10.47 -5.36 -21.94
CA LEU A 142 11.61 -4.45 -21.70
C LEU A 142 11.90 -4.09 -20.24
N TYR A 143 11.13 -4.60 -19.26
CA TYR A 143 11.55 -4.53 -17.86
C TYR A 143 12.73 -5.49 -17.61
N GLY A 144 13.77 -5.01 -16.94
CA GLY A 144 15.06 -5.72 -16.84
C GLY A 144 15.10 -6.89 -15.86
N LEU A 145 14.07 -7.06 -15.03
CA LEU A 145 13.97 -8.15 -14.05
C LEU A 145 12.81 -9.08 -14.42
N SER A 146 12.93 -10.35 -14.05
CA SER A 146 11.79 -11.27 -14.03
C SER A 146 10.78 -10.90 -12.94
N TYR A 147 9.59 -11.52 -12.99
CA TYR A 147 8.56 -11.33 -11.98
C TYR A 147 9.07 -11.73 -10.59
N GLU A 148 9.72 -12.88 -10.49
CA GLU A 148 10.23 -13.43 -9.24
C GLU A 148 11.37 -12.59 -8.65
N GLU A 149 12.24 -12.03 -9.48
CA GLU A 149 13.35 -11.16 -9.06
C GLU A 149 12.89 -9.80 -8.55
N ASP A 150 11.72 -9.33 -8.98
CA ASP A 150 11.19 -8.01 -8.61
C ASP A 150 10.23 -8.03 -7.41
N LEU A 151 9.94 -9.22 -6.85
CA LEU A 151 9.11 -9.37 -5.66
C LEU A 151 9.73 -8.66 -4.45
N ILE A 152 8.95 -7.76 -3.85
CA ILE A 152 9.29 -7.08 -2.60
C ILE A 152 8.30 -7.54 -1.54
N SER A 153 8.79 -7.99 -0.38
CA SER A 153 7.95 -8.43 0.73
C SER A 153 8.20 -7.63 2.00
N SER A 154 7.20 -7.61 2.89
CA SER A 154 7.36 -7.08 4.24
C SER A 154 7.68 -8.18 5.25
N GLN A 155 8.27 -7.80 6.37
CA GLN A 155 8.49 -8.72 7.48
C GLN A 155 7.19 -8.99 8.26
N LYS A 156 6.30 -7.99 8.37
CA LYS A 156 5.11 -8.03 9.24
C LYS A 156 3.90 -7.37 8.60
N ALA A 157 2.72 -7.86 8.99
CA ALA A 157 1.42 -7.31 8.65
C ALA A 157 0.55 -7.32 9.91
N TYR A 158 -0.07 -6.19 10.25
CA TYR A 158 -0.77 -6.01 11.53
C TYR A 158 -1.90 -4.97 11.44
N TRP A 159 -2.82 -5.05 12.40
CA TRP A 159 -3.87 -4.05 12.58
C TRP A 159 -3.42 -2.96 13.54
N ILE A 160 -3.76 -1.71 13.23
CA ILE A 160 -3.72 -0.61 14.18
C ILE A 160 -5.12 -0.47 14.76
N ARG A 161 -5.27 -0.77 16.05
CA ARG A 161 -6.57 -0.68 16.74
C ARG A 161 -6.68 0.66 17.43
N ALA A 162 -7.73 1.42 17.10
CA ALA A 162 -8.05 2.64 17.85
C ALA A 162 -8.26 2.29 19.33
N GLN A 163 -7.62 3.04 20.23
CA GLN A 163 -7.84 2.88 21.66
C GLN A 163 -9.25 3.32 22.02
N LYS A 164 -9.95 2.52 22.82
CA LYS A 164 -11.34 2.78 23.21
C LYS A 164 -11.42 4.07 24.02
N GLY A 165 -12.16 5.06 23.53
CA GLY A 165 -12.38 6.35 24.21
C GLY A 165 -11.51 7.51 23.71
N ASN A 166 -10.57 7.27 22.79
CA ASN A 166 -9.82 8.32 22.11
C ASN A 166 -10.34 8.49 20.67
N SER A 167 -10.65 9.72 20.28
CA SER A 167 -10.92 10.10 18.88
C SER A 167 -9.65 10.13 18.03
N GLU A 168 -8.48 10.07 18.66
CA GLU A 168 -7.18 10.18 18.02
C GLU A 168 -6.57 8.80 17.70
N ILE A 169 -6.19 8.60 16.44
CA ILE A 169 -5.58 7.35 15.94
C ILE A 169 -4.06 7.34 16.16
N MET A 170 -3.43 8.51 16.30
CA MET A 170 -1.97 8.67 16.41
C MET A 170 -1.34 7.91 17.59
N PRO A 171 -1.91 7.93 18.82
CA PRO A 171 -1.39 7.13 19.93
C PRO A 171 -1.39 5.63 19.59
N SER A 172 -2.47 5.13 19.00
CA SER A 172 -2.57 3.74 18.55
C SER A 172 -1.53 3.40 17.48
N VAL A 173 -1.28 4.29 16.52
CA VAL A 173 -0.28 4.09 15.48
C VAL A 173 1.11 3.94 16.10
N GLN A 174 1.52 4.90 16.93
CA GLN A 174 2.87 4.88 17.50
C GLN A 174 3.07 3.69 18.43
N GLN A 175 2.12 3.40 19.33
CA GLN A 175 2.20 2.23 20.19
C GLN A 175 2.28 0.93 19.38
N THR A 176 1.41 0.77 18.38
CA THR A 176 1.43 -0.45 17.55
C THR A 176 2.75 -0.59 16.80
N VAL A 177 3.30 0.52 16.28
CA VAL A 177 4.61 0.51 15.63
C VAL A 177 5.69 0.09 16.62
N GLU A 178 5.78 0.71 17.80
CA GLU A 178 6.76 0.36 18.83
C GLU A 178 6.64 -1.10 19.31
N GLU A 179 5.42 -1.62 19.49
CA GLU A 179 5.19 -3.02 19.85
C GLU A 179 5.63 -3.99 18.74
N VAL A 180 5.40 -3.62 17.49
CA VAL A 180 5.67 -4.48 16.35
C VAL A 180 7.13 -4.38 15.90
N THR A 181 7.81 -3.24 16.03
CA THR A 181 9.18 -3.02 15.54
C THR A 181 10.23 -2.89 16.65
N GLY A 182 9.82 -2.74 17.91
CA GLY A 182 10.71 -2.37 19.02
C GLY A 182 11.21 -0.91 18.90
N ASN A 183 12.36 -0.60 19.52
CA ASN A 183 13.07 0.68 19.33
C ASN A 183 13.82 0.77 17.97
N GLY A 184 13.72 -0.27 17.13
CA GLY A 184 14.32 -0.34 15.81
C GLY A 184 13.34 0.09 14.72
N VAL A 185 13.89 0.66 13.64
CA VAL A 185 13.14 0.98 12.42
C VAL A 185 12.88 -0.33 11.66
N PHE A 186 11.60 -0.72 11.56
CA PHE A 186 10.95 -1.72 10.70
C PHE A 186 11.66 -3.04 10.37
#